data_AF-A0A6J6AHS0-F1
#
_entry.id   AF-A0A6J6AHS0-F1
#
_cell.length_a   1.000
_cell.length_b   1.000
_cell.length_c   1.000
_cell.angle_alpha   90.00
_cell.angle_beta   90.00
_cell.angle_gamma   90.00
#
_symmetry.space_group_name_H-M   'P 1'
#
loop_
_entity.id
_entity.type
_entity.pdbx_description
1 polymer ?
#
loop_
_entity_poly.entity_id
_entity_poly.type
_entity_poly.pdbx_seq_one_letter_code
_entity_poly.pdbx_strand_id
1 'polypeptide(L)'
;METLVSFGIEELERNGSINFNLETVLRESGVSRGSLYHHFGSRIGLISRCEAELLKKSLKADNEGVRLLINMGVSGKELFEILAMQVRTNGSPDALARRQRRIRTLALAMEDANLRAMLTEAQDKGSKFFAESLALAQEKGLIRPIVDLEALSYLVQSMFLGRILVDNTENSALSDGINEATITALEKLLNPQA
;
A
#
# COMPACT_ATOMS: atom_id res chain seq x y z
N MET A 1 -16.52 -16.66 -7.30
CA MET A 1 -15.79 -16.20 -6.09
C MET A 1 -15.39 -14.74 -6.19
N GLU A 2 -14.92 -14.25 -7.36
CA GLU A 2 -14.71 -12.81 -7.58
C GLU A 2 -15.95 -11.97 -7.25
N THR A 3 -17.14 -12.42 -7.66
CA THR A 3 -18.42 -11.78 -7.29
C THR A 3 -18.58 -11.60 -5.77
N LEU A 4 -18.28 -12.63 -4.97
CA LEU A 4 -18.40 -12.56 -3.51
C LEU A 4 -17.39 -11.58 -2.89
N VAL A 5 -16.19 -11.47 -3.47
CA VAL A 5 -15.18 -10.50 -3.05
C VAL A 5 -15.61 -9.08 -3.41
N SER A 6 -16.20 -8.85 -4.59
CA SER A 6 -16.72 -7.53 -4.98
C SER A 6 -17.82 -7.03 -4.03
N PHE A 7 -18.85 -7.84 -3.75
CA PHE A 7 -19.87 -7.48 -2.77
C PHE A 7 -19.30 -7.33 -1.36
N GLY A 8 -18.30 -8.14 -1.00
CA GLY A 8 -17.55 -7.97 0.25
C GLY A 8 -16.82 -6.63 0.33
N ILE A 9 -16.16 -6.19 -0.74
CA ILE A 9 -15.49 -4.88 -0.79
C ILE A 9 -16.52 -3.76 -0.59
N GLU A 10 -17.66 -3.81 -1.29
CA GLU A 10 -18.72 -2.80 -1.13
C GLU A 10 -19.25 -2.74 0.30
N GLU A 11 -19.50 -3.89 0.93
CA GLU A 11 -19.94 -3.96 2.32
C GLU A 11 -18.87 -3.42 3.28
N LEU A 12 -17.60 -3.74 3.02
CA LEU A 12 -16.47 -3.28 3.81
C LEU A 12 -16.29 -1.76 3.72
N GLU A 13 -16.49 -1.17 2.54
CA GLU A 13 -16.43 0.28 2.33
C GLU A 13 -17.61 1.00 3.00
N ARG A 14 -18.82 0.43 2.95
CA ARG A 14 -20.02 0.99 3.59
C ARG A 14 -19.97 0.95 5.11
N ASN A 15 -19.61 -0.21 5.68
CA ASN A 15 -19.85 -0.49 7.10
C ASN A 15 -18.56 -0.70 7.92
N GLY A 16 -17.40 -0.81 7.25
CA GLY A 16 -16.14 -1.15 7.90
C GLY A 16 -16.08 -2.60 8.38
N SER A 17 -14.89 -3.05 8.77
CA SER A 17 -14.65 -4.46 9.14
C SER A 17 -15.36 -4.89 10.42
N ILE A 18 -15.63 -3.96 11.34
CA ILE A 18 -16.34 -4.22 12.60
C ILE A 18 -17.81 -4.54 12.29
N ASN A 19 -18.52 -3.68 11.56
CA ASN A 19 -19.95 -3.83 11.28
C ASN A 19 -20.24 -4.63 10.00
N PHE A 20 -19.21 -5.21 9.37
CA PHE A 20 -19.35 -6.00 8.14
C PHE A 20 -20.39 -7.13 8.29
N ASN A 21 -21.43 -7.11 7.47
CA ASN A 21 -22.51 -8.10 7.54
C ASN A 21 -22.35 -9.21 6.49
N LEU A 22 -21.98 -10.41 6.96
CA LEU A 22 -21.79 -11.58 6.08
C LEU A 22 -23.09 -12.04 5.40
N GLU A 23 -24.23 -11.94 6.07
CA GLU A 23 -25.52 -12.39 5.52
C GLU A 23 -25.94 -11.49 4.36
N THR A 24 -25.76 -10.17 4.50
CA THR A 24 -26.01 -9.20 3.43
C THR A 24 -25.17 -9.55 2.20
N VAL A 25 -23.88 -9.79 2.38
CA VAL A 25 -22.96 -10.13 1.29
C VAL A 25 -23.33 -11.46 0.61
N LEU A 26 -23.68 -12.51 1.37
CA LEU A 26 -24.11 -13.79 0.80
C LEU A 26 -25.42 -13.64 0.01
N ARG A 27 -26.39 -12.87 0.55
CA ARG A 27 -27.68 -12.61 -0.10
C ARG A 27 -27.51 -11.83 -1.40
N GLU A 28 -26.72 -10.76 -1.38
CA GLU A 28 -26.50 -9.88 -2.54
C GLU A 28 -25.66 -10.56 -3.63
N SER A 29 -24.66 -11.36 -3.24
CA SER A 29 -23.82 -12.09 -4.19
C SER A 29 -24.46 -13.36 -4.75
N GLY A 30 -25.51 -13.88 -4.12
CA GLY A 30 -26.14 -15.17 -4.45
C GLY A 30 -25.24 -16.39 -4.16
N VAL A 31 -24.09 -16.21 -3.52
CA VAL A 31 -23.17 -17.31 -3.20
C VAL A 31 -23.61 -18.04 -1.95
N SER A 32 -23.54 -19.37 -1.97
CA SER A 32 -23.90 -20.19 -0.82
C SER A 32 -22.91 -20.02 0.34
N ARG A 33 -23.42 -20.14 1.57
CA ARG A 33 -22.60 -20.13 2.79
C ARG A 33 -21.52 -21.22 2.79
N GLY A 34 -21.84 -22.42 2.28
CA GLY A 34 -20.88 -23.53 2.20
C GLY A 34 -19.69 -23.21 1.30
N SER A 35 -19.95 -22.58 0.15
CA SER A 35 -18.90 -22.13 -0.76
C SER A 35 -18.01 -21.07 -0.13
N LEU A 36 -18.57 -20.12 0.61
CA LEU A 36 -17.77 -19.12 1.34
C LEU A 36 -16.80 -19.79 2.32
N TYR A 37 -17.27 -20.70 3.15
CA TYR A 37 -16.41 -21.37 4.14
C TYR A 37 -15.34 -22.25 3.48
N HIS A 38 -15.66 -22.89 2.35
CA HIS A 38 -14.68 -23.65 1.59
C HIS A 38 -13.54 -22.77 1.03
N HIS A 39 -13.86 -21.56 0.56
CA HIS A 39 -12.87 -20.69 -0.09
C HIS A 39 -12.14 -19.73 0.86
N PHE A 40 -12.82 -19.26 1.90
CA PHE A 40 -12.31 -18.20 2.78
C PHE A 40 -12.20 -18.63 4.24
N GLY A 41 -12.72 -19.81 4.61
CA GLY A 41 -12.64 -20.36 5.97
C GLY A 41 -13.49 -19.64 7.02
N SER A 42 -13.70 -18.32 6.90
CA SER A 42 -14.45 -17.53 7.87
C SER A 42 -14.87 -16.16 7.32
N ARG A 43 -15.71 -15.44 8.07
CA ARG A 43 -15.99 -14.01 7.85
C ARG A 43 -14.69 -13.19 7.82
N ILE A 44 -13.76 -13.49 8.72
CA ILE A 44 -12.47 -12.78 8.81
C ILE A 44 -11.65 -13.05 7.55
N GLY A 45 -11.61 -14.29 7.05
CA GLY A 45 -10.90 -14.63 5.81
C GLY A 45 -11.46 -13.91 4.59
N LEU A 46 -12.80 -13.78 4.48
CA LEU A 46 -13.40 -12.97 3.41
C LEU A 46 -13.00 -11.50 3.51
N ILE A 47 -13.10 -10.90 4.71
CA ILE A 47 -12.70 -9.50 4.93
C ILE A 47 -11.24 -9.30 4.54
N SER A 48 -10.33 -10.19 4.96
CA SER A 48 -8.91 -10.10 4.64
C SER A 48 -8.64 -10.24 3.14
N ARG A 49 -9.38 -11.09 2.43
CA ARG A 49 -9.31 -11.18 0.97
C ARG A 49 -9.73 -9.85 0.32
N CYS A 50 -10.79 -9.21 0.82
CA CYS A 50 -11.25 -7.92 0.34
C CYS A 50 -10.21 -6.81 0.61
N GLU A 51 -9.68 -6.75 1.83
CA GLU A 51 -8.62 -5.79 2.20
C GLU A 51 -7.36 -5.98 1.33
N ALA A 52 -6.98 -7.23 1.01
CA ALA A 52 -5.85 -7.50 0.14
C ALA A 52 -6.07 -7.08 -1.32
N GLU A 53 -7.28 -7.23 -1.88
CA GLU A 53 -7.59 -6.72 -3.22
C GLU A 53 -7.58 -5.19 -3.25
N LEU A 54 -8.13 -4.53 -2.21
CA LEU A 54 -8.07 -3.08 -2.07
C LEU A 54 -6.62 -2.58 -1.97
N LEU A 55 -5.78 -3.26 -1.17
CA LEU A 55 -4.36 -2.93 -1.04
C LEU A 55 -3.64 -3.06 -2.38
N LYS A 56 -3.83 -4.19 -3.09
CA LYS A 56 -3.25 -4.41 -4.42
C LYS A 56 -3.66 -3.32 -5.41
N LYS A 57 -4.94 -2.93 -5.43
CA LYS A 57 -5.45 -1.85 -6.29
C LYS A 57 -4.81 -0.51 -5.95
N SER A 58 -4.69 -0.17 -4.67
CA SER A 58 -4.04 1.06 -4.21
C SER A 58 -2.57 1.10 -4.63
N LEU A 59 -1.81 0.04 -4.34
CA LEU A 59 -0.38 -0.04 -4.68
C LEU A 59 -0.15 0.12 -6.19
N LYS A 60 -1.02 -0.49 -7.02
CA LYS A 60 -0.97 -0.32 -8.47
C LYS A 60 -1.20 1.13 -8.86
N ALA A 61 -2.25 1.78 -8.35
CA ALA A 61 -2.58 3.16 -8.66
C ALA A 61 -1.48 4.14 -8.23
N ASP A 62 -0.93 3.95 -7.03
CA ASP A 62 0.17 4.78 -6.50
C ASP A 62 1.41 4.70 -7.40
N ASN A 63 1.78 3.47 -7.81
CA ASN A 63 2.88 3.23 -8.72
C ASN A 63 2.66 3.84 -10.11
N GLU A 64 1.48 3.65 -10.69
CA GLU A 64 1.12 4.25 -11.98
C GLU A 64 1.15 5.78 -11.91
N GLY A 65 0.73 6.36 -10.78
CA GLY A 65 0.82 7.80 -10.51
C GLY A 65 2.27 8.31 -10.53
N VAL A 66 3.20 7.62 -9.89
CA VAL A 66 4.63 7.99 -9.92
C VAL A 66 5.18 7.93 -11.34
N ARG A 67 4.88 6.86 -12.09
CA ARG A 67 5.31 6.73 -13.49
C ARG A 67 4.76 7.87 -14.35
N LEU A 68 3.49 8.23 -14.17
CA LEU A 68 2.86 9.32 -14.89
C LEU A 68 3.57 10.65 -14.63
N LEU A 69 3.85 10.97 -13.36
CA LEU A 69 4.57 12.18 -12.98
C LEU A 69 5.94 12.29 -13.66
N ILE A 70 6.70 11.19 -13.68
CA ILE A 70 8.01 11.13 -14.35
C ILE A 70 7.89 11.37 -15.86
N ASN A 71 6.79 10.91 -16.47
CA ASN A 71 6.53 11.12 -17.89
C ASN A 71 6.01 12.52 -18.25
N MET A 72 5.48 13.27 -17.29
CA MET A 72 4.99 14.64 -17.51
C MET A 72 6.12 15.67 -17.71
N GLY A 73 7.39 15.29 -17.58
CA GLY A 73 8.52 16.17 -17.86
C GLY A 73 8.79 17.21 -16.76
N VAL A 74 8.42 16.90 -15.52
CA VAL A 74 8.79 17.69 -14.33
C VAL A 74 10.31 17.65 -14.10
N SER A 75 10.84 18.66 -13.41
CA SER A 75 12.24 18.65 -12.93
C SER A 75 12.45 17.59 -11.83
N GLY A 76 13.72 17.25 -11.57
CA GLY A 76 14.09 16.33 -10.50
C GLY A 76 13.66 16.82 -9.11
N LYS A 77 13.76 18.13 -8.88
CA LYS A 77 13.28 18.77 -7.64
C LYS A 77 11.76 18.70 -7.50
N GLU A 78 11.01 19.06 -8.54
CA GLU A 78 9.54 18.98 -8.51
C GLU A 78 9.06 17.54 -8.30
N LEU A 79 9.70 16.56 -8.97
CA LEU A 79 9.42 15.14 -8.73
C LEU A 79 9.61 14.79 -7.25
N PHE A 80 10.73 15.20 -6.66
CA PHE A 80 11.01 14.91 -5.26
C PHE A 80 10.06 15.61 -4.29
N GLU A 81 9.70 16.87 -4.54
CA GLU A 81 8.73 17.61 -3.73
C GLU A 81 7.36 16.91 -3.70
N ILE A 82 6.91 16.38 -4.84
CA ILE A 82 5.67 15.60 -4.92
C ILE A 82 5.79 14.28 -4.14
N LEU A 83 6.92 13.56 -4.26
CA LEU A 83 7.16 12.35 -3.47
C LEU A 83 7.19 12.65 -1.95
N ALA A 84 7.81 13.77 -1.55
CA ALA A 84 7.82 14.21 -0.16
C ALA A 84 6.42 14.56 0.35
N MET A 85 5.59 15.20 -0.47
CA MET A 85 4.17 15.44 -0.17
C MET A 85 3.41 14.12 0.03
N GLN A 86 3.70 13.09 -0.77
CA GLN A 86 3.08 11.77 -0.60
C GLN A 86 3.50 11.11 0.72
N VAL A 87 4.75 11.25 1.15
CA VAL A 87 5.19 10.76 2.47
C VAL A 87 4.38 11.43 3.59
N ARG A 88 4.23 12.75 3.55
CA ARG A 88 3.44 13.50 4.56
C ARG A 88 1.97 13.10 4.55
N THR A 89 1.36 13.02 3.38
CA THR A 89 -0.04 12.62 3.21
C THR A 89 -0.30 11.21 3.72
N ASN A 90 0.60 10.27 3.44
CA ASN A 90 0.47 8.89 3.92
C ASN A 90 0.84 8.72 5.40
N GLY A 91 1.61 9.66 5.96
CA GLY A 91 1.96 9.73 7.37
C GLY A 91 0.95 10.50 8.23
N SER A 92 -0.08 11.11 7.63
CA SER A 92 -1.06 11.94 8.35
C SER A 92 -1.96 11.10 9.27
N PRO A 93 -2.65 11.74 10.24
CA PRO A 93 -3.67 11.07 11.06
C PRO A 93 -4.79 10.43 10.24
N ASP A 94 -5.24 11.06 9.16
CA ASP A 94 -6.31 10.55 8.28
C ASP A 94 -5.92 9.24 7.58
N ALA A 95 -4.62 8.98 7.43
CA ALA A 95 -4.10 7.75 6.85
C ALA A 95 -3.93 6.61 7.87
N LEU A 96 -4.12 6.86 9.18
CA LEU A 96 -3.92 5.86 10.24
C LEU A 96 -4.75 4.59 10.01
N ALA A 97 -6.04 4.75 9.71
CA ALA A 97 -6.92 3.60 9.46
C ALA A 97 -6.43 2.74 8.28
N ARG A 98 -5.88 3.35 7.23
CA ARG A 98 -5.29 2.61 6.10
C ARG A 98 -4.03 1.85 6.51
N ARG A 99 -3.15 2.49 7.30
CA ARG A 99 -1.91 1.84 7.82
C ARG A 99 -2.25 0.64 8.72
N GLN A 100 -3.22 0.79 9.62
CA GLN A 100 -3.70 -0.29 10.49
C GLN A 100 -4.28 -1.47 9.70
N ARG A 101 -5.13 -1.19 8.68
CA ARG A 101 -5.67 -2.23 7.79
C ARG A 101 -4.56 -3.01 7.07
N ARG A 102 -3.53 -2.31 6.58
CA ARG A 102 -2.39 -2.93 5.89
C ARG A 102 -1.65 -3.91 6.82
N ILE A 103 -1.34 -3.52 8.06
CA ILE A 103 -0.68 -4.39 9.05
C ILE A 103 -1.55 -5.61 9.38
N ARG A 104 -2.86 -5.40 9.64
CA ARG A 104 -3.80 -6.51 9.91
C ARG A 104 -3.84 -7.52 8.77
N THR A 105 -3.90 -7.04 7.54
CA THR A 105 -3.94 -7.88 6.33
C THR A 105 -2.66 -8.70 6.19
N LEU A 106 -1.49 -8.07 6.39
CA LEU A 106 -0.19 -8.75 6.34
C LEU A 106 -0.03 -9.79 7.47
N ALA A 107 -0.48 -9.47 8.68
CA ALA A 107 -0.44 -10.40 9.81
C ALA A 107 -1.28 -11.66 9.53
N LEU A 108 -2.51 -11.50 9.02
CA LEU A 108 -3.37 -12.63 8.67
C LEU A 108 -2.81 -13.47 7.52
N ALA A 109 -2.09 -12.84 6.58
CA ALA A 109 -1.42 -13.56 5.52
C ALA A 109 -0.28 -14.47 6.02
N MET A 110 0.26 -14.28 7.23
CA MET A 110 1.27 -15.20 7.76
C MET A 110 0.72 -16.61 7.99
N GLU A 111 -0.59 -16.71 8.26
CA GLU A 111 -1.29 -17.96 8.57
C GLU A 111 -2.12 -18.49 7.38
N ASP A 112 -2.42 -17.64 6.39
CA ASP A 112 -3.16 -18.01 5.17
C ASP A 112 -2.22 -18.06 3.96
N ALA A 113 -1.93 -19.28 3.47
CA ALA A 113 -1.01 -19.49 2.35
C ALA A 113 -1.49 -18.85 1.03
N ASN A 114 -2.80 -18.82 0.78
CA ASN A 114 -3.36 -18.23 -0.44
C ASN A 114 -3.26 -16.70 -0.39
N LEU A 115 -3.59 -16.11 0.77
CA LEU A 115 -3.46 -14.68 0.99
C LEU A 115 -2.00 -14.24 0.92
N ARG A 116 -1.08 -15.03 1.51
CA ARG A 116 0.37 -14.80 1.43
C ARG A 116 0.87 -14.77 0.00
N ALA A 117 0.51 -15.78 -0.80
CA ALA A 117 0.93 -15.87 -2.18
C ALA A 117 0.47 -14.65 -2.98
N MET A 118 -0.80 -14.28 -2.83
CA MET A 118 -1.39 -13.12 -3.50
C MET A 118 -0.70 -11.80 -3.10
N LEU A 119 -0.48 -11.56 -1.81
CA LEU A 119 0.18 -10.33 -1.35
C LEU A 119 1.65 -10.29 -1.76
N THR A 120 2.36 -11.41 -1.68
CA THR A 120 3.77 -11.50 -2.11
C THR A 120 3.91 -11.17 -3.60
N GLU A 121 3.04 -11.72 -4.44
CA GLU A 121 3.01 -11.43 -5.87
C GLU A 121 2.72 -9.95 -6.14
N ALA A 122 1.75 -9.36 -5.43
CA ALA A 122 1.41 -7.94 -5.58
C ALA A 122 2.56 -7.03 -5.13
N GLN A 123 3.23 -7.36 -4.02
CA GLN A 123 4.38 -6.62 -3.53
C GLN A 123 5.58 -6.74 -4.48
N ASP A 124 5.93 -7.94 -4.95
CA ASP A 124 7.05 -8.16 -5.88
C ASP A 124 6.84 -7.39 -7.19
N LYS A 125 5.67 -7.55 -7.83
CA LYS A 125 5.32 -6.83 -9.06
C LYS A 125 5.30 -5.32 -8.85
N GLY A 126 4.74 -4.85 -7.74
CA GLY A 126 4.71 -3.44 -7.40
C GLY A 126 6.10 -2.85 -7.16
N SER A 127 6.97 -3.58 -6.46
CA SER A 127 8.35 -3.15 -6.17
C SER A 127 9.16 -3.00 -7.45
N LYS A 128 9.08 -3.99 -8.34
CA LYS A 128 9.77 -3.97 -9.63
C LYS A 128 9.29 -2.83 -10.51
N PHE A 129 7.97 -2.64 -10.61
CA PHE A 129 7.41 -1.52 -11.35
C PHE A 129 7.87 -0.15 -10.82
N PHE A 130 7.95 -0.01 -9.49
CA PHE A 130 8.45 1.21 -8.87
C PHE A 130 9.93 1.43 -9.17
N ALA A 131 10.77 0.39 -9.05
CA ALA A 131 12.19 0.44 -9.40
C ALA A 131 12.41 0.84 -10.87
N GLU A 132 11.64 0.26 -11.80
CA GLU A 132 11.66 0.62 -13.22
C GLU A 132 11.21 2.08 -13.45
N SER A 133 10.34 2.61 -12.60
CA SER A 133 9.91 4.02 -12.65
C SER A 133 11.05 4.93 -12.23
N LEU A 134 11.73 4.60 -11.15
CA LEU A 134 12.94 5.30 -10.73
C LEU A 134 14.06 5.19 -11.77
N ALA A 135 14.22 4.05 -12.43
CA ALA A 135 15.20 3.87 -13.50
C ALA A 135 14.93 4.81 -14.68
N LEU A 136 13.66 4.99 -15.04
CA LEU A 136 13.27 5.97 -16.06
C LEU A 136 13.54 7.42 -15.61
N ALA A 137 13.30 7.74 -14.33
CA ALA A 137 13.66 9.05 -13.78
C ALA A 137 15.19 9.29 -13.84
N GLN A 138 15.99 8.26 -13.56
CA GLN A 138 17.44 8.30 -13.68
C GLN A 138 17.89 8.50 -15.14
N GLU A 139 17.31 7.76 -16.09
CA GLU A 139 17.61 7.91 -17.53
C GLU A 139 17.31 9.32 -18.03
N LYS A 140 16.20 9.91 -17.55
CA LYS A 140 15.82 11.30 -17.83
C LYS A 140 16.69 12.34 -17.11
N GLY A 141 17.64 11.92 -16.27
CA GLY A 141 18.50 12.81 -15.50
C GLY A 141 17.83 13.51 -14.33
N LEU A 142 16.62 13.08 -13.92
CA LEU A 142 15.85 13.69 -12.83
C LEU A 142 16.42 13.33 -11.45
N ILE A 143 17.03 12.15 -11.34
CA ILE A 143 17.62 11.64 -10.10
C ILE A 143 18.98 11.00 -10.39
N ARG A 144 19.86 10.95 -9.39
CA ARG A 144 21.16 10.27 -9.47
C ARG A 144 21.33 9.35 -8.26
N PRO A 145 20.57 8.24 -8.19
CA PRO A 145 20.51 7.40 -7.01
C PRO A 145 21.90 6.87 -6.63
N ILE A 146 22.16 6.82 -5.32
CA ILE A 146 23.45 6.36 -4.76
C ILE A 146 23.38 4.90 -4.26
N VAL A 147 22.25 4.25 -4.48
CA VAL A 147 21.96 2.86 -4.11
C VAL A 147 21.25 2.16 -5.26
N ASP A 148 21.20 0.83 -5.20
CA ASP A 148 20.40 0.03 -6.11
C ASP A 148 18.90 0.38 -6.02
N LEU A 149 18.23 0.49 -7.17
CA LEU A 149 16.85 0.96 -7.26
C LEU A 149 15.83 -0.09 -6.82
N GLU A 150 16.12 -1.38 -7.01
CA GLU A 150 15.26 -2.46 -6.51
C GLU A 150 15.33 -2.52 -4.99
N ALA A 151 16.55 -2.50 -4.42
CA ALA A 151 16.76 -2.41 -2.98
C ALA A 151 16.10 -1.16 -2.37
N LEU A 152 16.21 0.00 -3.04
CA LEU A 152 15.53 1.22 -2.63
C LEU A 152 14.00 1.07 -2.61
N SER A 153 13.44 0.36 -3.58
CA SER A 153 11.99 0.11 -3.67
C SER A 153 11.46 -0.74 -2.50
N TYR A 154 12.25 -1.70 -2.02
CA TYR A 154 11.93 -2.45 -0.81
C TYR A 154 12.15 -1.61 0.46
N LEU A 155 13.22 -0.80 0.52
CA LEU A 155 13.49 0.09 1.65
C LEU A 155 12.34 1.09 1.86
N VAL A 156 11.83 1.70 0.80
CA VAL A 156 10.66 2.61 0.84
C VAL A 156 9.45 1.90 1.47
N GLN A 157 9.18 0.66 1.09
CA GLN A 157 8.09 -0.12 1.69
C GLN A 157 8.33 -0.42 3.16
N SER A 158 9.56 -0.76 3.55
CA SER A 158 9.92 -0.99 4.95
C SER A 158 9.71 0.28 5.79
N MET A 159 10.08 1.45 5.28
CA MET A 159 9.85 2.74 5.96
C MET A 159 8.35 3.01 6.15
N PHE A 160 7.54 2.84 5.10
CA PHE A 160 6.09 3.04 5.20
C PHE A 160 5.40 2.04 6.13
N LEU A 161 5.83 0.78 6.15
CA LEU A 161 5.28 -0.22 7.05
C LEU A 161 5.70 0.05 8.50
N GLY A 162 6.97 0.39 8.72
CA GLY A 162 7.53 0.70 10.04
C GLY A 162 6.94 1.94 10.70
N ARG A 163 6.32 2.85 9.91
CA ARG A 163 5.65 4.05 10.41
C ARG A 163 4.59 3.77 11.48
N ILE A 164 3.98 2.57 11.46
CA ILE A 164 2.99 2.15 12.47
C ILE A 164 3.57 2.12 13.89
N LEU A 165 4.88 1.92 14.05
CA LEU A 165 5.53 1.89 15.37
C LEU A 165 5.41 3.23 16.08
N VAL A 166 5.45 4.34 15.34
CA VAL A 166 5.25 5.68 15.88
C VAL A 166 3.79 5.94 16.20
N ASP A 167 2.85 5.41 15.40
CA ASP A 167 1.41 5.55 15.66
C ASP A 167 1.03 4.99 17.04
N ASN A 168 1.65 3.88 17.46
CA ASN A 168 1.41 3.26 18.75
C ASN A 168 1.89 4.09 19.95
N THR A 169 2.72 5.10 19.73
CA THR A 169 3.25 5.96 20.82
C THR A 169 2.33 7.11 21.18
N GLU A 170 1.32 7.39 20.35
CA GLU A 170 0.41 8.55 20.46
C GLU A 170 1.14 9.92 20.58
N ASN A 171 2.42 9.98 20.17
CA ASN A 171 3.24 11.18 20.26
C ASN A 171 3.24 11.94 18.93
N SER A 172 2.54 13.08 18.89
CA SER A 172 2.41 13.92 17.69
C SER A 172 3.74 14.50 17.20
N ALA A 173 4.66 14.86 18.09
CA ALA A 173 5.98 15.36 17.69
C ALA A 173 6.83 14.29 16.99
N LEU A 174 6.74 13.02 17.43
CA LEU A 174 7.38 11.90 16.75
C LEU A 174 6.72 11.59 15.40
N SER A 175 5.40 11.80 15.29
CA SER A 175 4.63 11.59 14.06
C SER A 175 5.10 12.48 12.91
N ASP A 176 5.41 13.74 13.16
CA ASP A 176 5.96 14.64 12.14
C ASP A 176 7.46 14.37 11.90
N GLY A 177 8.21 14.15 12.98
CA GLY A 177 9.65 13.90 12.91
C GLY A 177 10.01 12.67 12.05
N ILE A 178 9.24 11.58 12.12
CA ILE A 178 9.50 10.39 11.29
C ILE A 178 9.22 10.63 9.80
N ASN A 179 8.26 11.48 9.45
CA ASN A 179 7.99 11.83 8.07
C ASN A 179 9.18 12.63 7.49
N GLU A 180 9.65 13.65 8.22
CA GLU A 180 10.80 14.46 7.79
C GLU A 180 12.11 13.65 7.76
N ALA A 181 12.31 12.73 8.70
CA ALA A 181 13.45 11.81 8.67
C ALA A 181 13.40 10.88 7.44
N THR A 182 12.21 10.37 7.10
CA THR A 182 11.99 9.54 5.90
C THR A 182 12.27 10.35 4.64
N ILE A 183 11.74 11.57 4.54
CA ILE A 183 11.96 12.46 3.39
C ILE A 183 13.45 12.77 3.23
N THR A 184 14.14 13.14 4.31
CA THR A 184 15.59 13.42 4.29
C THR A 184 16.40 12.21 3.82
N ALA A 185 16.03 11.01 4.26
CA ALA A 185 16.69 9.78 3.80
C ALA A 185 16.46 9.56 2.30
N LEU A 186 15.21 9.68 1.83
CA LEU A 186 14.87 9.51 0.42
C LEU A 186 15.54 10.57 -0.47
N GLU A 187 15.64 11.82 -0.01
CA GLU A 187 16.33 12.88 -0.74
C GLU A 187 17.78 12.51 -1.00
N LYS A 188 18.49 12.04 0.02
CA LYS A 188 19.88 11.63 -0.09
C LYS A 188 20.06 10.40 -0.98
N LEU A 189 19.15 9.42 -0.85
CA LEU A 189 19.23 8.16 -1.59
C LEU A 189 18.91 8.34 -3.08
N LEU A 190 17.91 9.18 -3.40
CA LEU A 190 17.50 9.49 -4.77
C LEU A 190 18.43 10.53 -5.42
N ASN A 191 18.93 11.50 -4.64
CA ASN A 191 19.76 12.61 -5.10
C ASN A 191 19.11 13.33 -6.30
N PRO A 192 18.01 14.07 -6.06
CA PRO A 192 17.28 14.76 -7.12
C PRO A 192 18.16 15.83 -7.78
N GLN A 193 18.09 15.89 -9.11
CA GLN A 193 18.84 16.86 -9.90
C GLN A 193 18.03 18.14 -10.14
N ALA A 194 18.74 19.24 -10.41
CA ALA A 194 18.16 20.55 -10.67
C ALA A 194 17.41 20.61 -12.00
#